data_AF-A0A3N5KPD1-F1
#
_entry.id   AF-A0A3N5KPD1-F1
#
_cell.length_a   1.000
_cell.length_b   1.000
_cell.length_c   1.000
_cell.angle_alpha   90.00
_cell.angle_beta   90.00
_cell.angle_gamma   90.00
#
_symmetry.space_group_name_H-M   'P 1'
#
loop_
_entity.id
_entity.type
_entity.pdbx_description
1 polymer ?
#
loop_
_entity_poly.entity_id
_entity_poly.type
_entity_poly.pdbx_seq_one_letter_code
_entity_poly.pdbx_strand_id
1 'polypeptide(L)'
;MLNKTIFLFIVSLFFAVHNIYPQSNAELFIKDLINYEDVTSYIDKDELQRSQRLGINYTGVNNKFLISYDIDDAVKSEIKGKNTAYNINEKMLEDSYSVIEFSVPSLNYNKNFYLKDGKFISPPSYFSKNWQTKESRYFVFKISEPRLFNDYCTKKLDEFVDSMCVMLQIDESRRQQLEKEKIYYLMCKDDNEIEKLTGYKARGIFITAFDEIISTYNTHFHELSHFLINYKLQNLSLNTLPFFLEGFANAFGGRGGISNRVVLDLGVYLQKSGFITYDSLITFDKFYNEDASLTYPVAGLYNLFLFKKLGTDKYLELYKEVNGKLEDIKSFRVEKISLPGKDEFDNFLKEYEENASILVDEPKNEDEYYKFSIDGPFFYTPEDLTNIPADYISKKYNDIFKKSPDEICKYKYGIVADSLSVSIYNFYTNDIIASYSINFSIDRIHVPFINGKYEFYVKKDLFDEDIKR
;
A
#
# COMPACT_ATOMS: atom_id res chain seq x y z
N MET A 1 -23.87 81.77 -27.98
CA MET A 1 -23.87 80.50 -28.74
C MET A 1 -22.44 80.19 -29.15
N LEU A 2 -21.99 78.96 -28.88
CA LEU A 2 -20.89 78.16 -29.48
C LEU A 2 -19.70 78.90 -30.15
N ASN A 3 -18.43 78.61 -29.89
CA ASN A 3 -17.83 77.27 -29.77
C ASN A 3 -16.48 77.33 -29.02
N LYS A 4 -16.36 76.50 -27.97
CA LYS A 4 -15.11 76.02 -27.37
C LYS A 4 -14.84 74.63 -27.95
N THR A 5 -13.82 74.45 -28.79
CA THR A 5 -13.36 73.10 -29.17
C THR A 5 -11.89 73.09 -29.61
N ILE A 6 -10.99 73.53 -28.73
CA ILE A 6 -9.55 73.23 -28.83
C ILE A 6 -9.03 73.01 -27.40
N PHE A 7 -9.37 71.87 -26.78
CA PHE A 7 -8.68 71.39 -25.59
C PHE A 7 -9.06 69.94 -25.25
N LEU A 8 -8.82 68.99 -26.15
CA LEU A 8 -9.01 67.57 -25.80
C LEU A 8 -8.23 66.63 -26.72
N PHE A 9 -6.90 66.71 -26.69
CA PHE A 9 -6.06 65.71 -27.39
C PHE A 9 -4.73 65.35 -26.69
N ILE A 10 -4.61 65.60 -25.37
CA ILE A 10 -3.43 65.20 -24.59
C ILE A 10 -3.85 64.72 -23.18
N VAL A 11 -4.77 63.74 -23.06
CA VAL A 11 -4.99 62.99 -21.79
C VAL A 11 -5.44 61.54 -22.03
N SER A 12 -5.07 60.91 -23.15
CA SER A 12 -5.46 59.50 -23.44
C SER A 12 -4.29 58.58 -23.77
N LEU A 13 -3.05 58.99 -23.44
CA LEU A 13 -1.84 58.17 -23.61
C LEU A 13 -1.27 57.62 -22.29
N PHE A 14 -2.08 57.54 -21.23
CA PHE A 14 -1.64 57.09 -19.88
C PHE A 14 -2.37 55.86 -19.33
N PHE A 15 -3.14 55.11 -20.13
CA PHE A 15 -3.79 53.87 -19.67
C PHE A 15 -3.55 52.71 -20.63
N ALA A 16 -2.30 52.28 -20.75
CA ALA A 16 -1.96 50.92 -21.16
C ALA A 16 -0.53 50.54 -20.73
N VAL A 17 -0.07 51.01 -19.57
CA VAL A 17 0.97 50.26 -18.85
C VAL A 17 0.19 49.15 -18.15
N HIS A 18 0.00 48.02 -18.84
CA HIS A 18 -0.24 46.77 -18.12
C HIS A 18 0.89 46.68 -17.11
N ASN A 19 0.54 46.72 -15.82
CA ASN A 19 1.49 46.42 -14.77
C ASN A 19 2.04 45.03 -15.10
N ILE A 20 3.27 44.97 -15.61
CA ILE A 20 4.06 43.75 -15.67
C ILE A 20 4.49 43.53 -14.21
N TYR A 21 3.53 43.11 -13.38
CA TYR A 21 3.89 42.51 -12.10
C TYR A 21 4.66 41.25 -12.48
N PRO A 22 5.89 41.06 -11.97
CA PRO A 22 6.57 39.79 -12.13
C PRO A 22 5.65 38.72 -11.58
N GLN A 23 5.27 37.75 -12.42
CA GLN A 23 4.47 36.60 -11.97
C GLN A 23 5.21 35.95 -10.80
N SER A 24 4.48 35.62 -9.74
CA SER A 24 5.09 34.91 -8.61
C SER A 24 5.59 33.54 -9.08
N ASN A 25 6.61 33.00 -8.42
CA ASN A 25 7.09 31.65 -8.74
C ASN A 25 5.97 30.60 -8.59
N ALA A 26 5.03 30.81 -7.67
CA ALA A 26 3.83 30.01 -7.49
C ALA A 26 2.91 30.04 -8.73
N GLU A 27 2.66 31.23 -9.30
CA GLU A 27 1.86 31.36 -10.52
C GLU A 27 2.50 30.66 -11.72
N LEU A 28 3.82 30.81 -11.89
CA LEU A 28 4.56 30.14 -12.95
C LEU A 28 4.50 28.62 -12.79
N PHE A 29 4.76 28.10 -11.58
CA PHE A 29 4.66 26.68 -11.28
C PHE A 29 3.30 26.09 -11.63
N ILE A 30 2.20 26.71 -11.17
CA ILE A 30 0.84 26.23 -11.47
C ILE A 30 0.53 26.31 -12.96
N LYS A 31 0.97 27.38 -13.64
CA LYS A 31 0.79 27.53 -15.09
C LYS A 31 1.52 26.41 -15.86
N ASP A 32 2.75 26.10 -15.48
CA ASP A 32 3.55 25.06 -16.12
C ASP A 32 2.96 23.67 -15.85
N LEU A 33 2.47 23.41 -14.63
CA LEU A 33 1.71 22.21 -14.28
C LEU A 33 0.47 22.01 -15.15
N ILE A 34 -0.35 23.06 -15.30
CA ILE A 34 -1.54 23.02 -16.15
C ILE A 34 -1.12 22.71 -17.59
N ASN A 35 0.00 23.27 -18.05
CA ASN A 35 0.50 23.11 -19.41
C ASN A 35 1.19 21.78 -19.72
N TYR A 36 1.37 20.88 -18.73
CA TYR A 36 2.12 19.63 -18.86
C TYR A 36 3.62 19.84 -19.16
N GLU A 37 4.17 20.97 -18.73
CA GLU A 37 5.59 21.26 -18.87
C GLU A 37 6.42 20.52 -17.81
N ASP A 38 7.73 20.45 -18.02
CA ASP A 38 8.67 19.98 -16.99
C ASP A 38 8.76 21.04 -15.88
N VAL A 39 8.43 20.63 -14.64
CA VAL A 39 8.45 21.52 -13.48
C VAL A 39 9.60 21.22 -12.52
N THR A 40 10.59 20.42 -12.93
CA THR A 40 11.73 20.01 -12.12
C THR A 40 12.46 21.20 -11.48
N SER A 41 12.56 22.35 -12.16
CA SER A 41 13.20 23.57 -11.61
C SER A 41 12.51 24.16 -10.38
N TYR A 42 11.23 23.84 -10.16
CA TYR A 42 10.44 24.33 -9.02
C TYR A 42 10.55 23.43 -7.79
N ILE A 43 11.10 22.22 -7.95
CA ILE A 43 11.13 21.20 -6.90
C ILE A 43 12.38 21.36 -6.03
N ASP A 44 12.22 21.04 -4.75
CA ASP A 44 13.36 20.92 -3.84
C ASP A 44 14.33 19.83 -4.33
N LYS A 45 15.64 20.07 -4.19
CA LYS A 45 16.65 19.16 -4.74
C LYS A 45 16.65 17.81 -4.04
N ASP A 46 16.43 17.78 -2.73
CA ASP A 46 16.44 16.56 -1.96
C ASP A 46 15.20 15.72 -2.28
N GLU A 47 14.07 16.38 -2.54
CA GLU A 47 12.83 15.73 -3.01
C GLU A 47 12.98 15.10 -4.39
N LEU A 48 13.61 15.82 -5.32
CA LEU A 48 13.87 15.30 -6.65
C LEU A 48 14.81 14.09 -6.59
N GLN A 49 15.91 14.20 -5.83
CA GLN A 49 16.82 13.09 -5.62
C GLN A 49 16.09 11.90 -4.99
N ARG A 50 15.25 12.15 -3.98
CA ARG A 50 14.45 11.12 -3.32
C ARG A 50 13.54 10.40 -4.32
N SER A 51 12.80 11.11 -5.15
CA SER A 51 11.91 10.53 -6.17
C SER A 51 12.65 9.66 -7.20
N GLN A 52 13.90 10.00 -7.52
CA GLN A 52 14.66 9.36 -8.61
C GLN A 52 15.63 8.26 -8.13
N ARG A 53 15.95 8.20 -6.83
CA ARG A 53 17.05 7.38 -6.27
C ARG A 53 17.03 5.90 -6.61
N LEU A 54 15.84 5.31 -6.83
CA LEU A 54 15.65 3.89 -7.07
C LEU A 54 15.52 3.51 -8.56
N GLY A 55 15.55 4.50 -9.46
CA GLY A 55 15.54 4.30 -10.91
C GLY A 55 14.22 3.80 -11.51
N ILE A 56 13.13 3.75 -10.72
CA ILE A 56 11.80 3.36 -11.22
C ILE A 56 11.23 4.50 -12.07
N ASN A 57 10.93 4.21 -13.33
CA ASN A 57 10.38 5.12 -14.33
C ASN A 57 9.02 4.64 -14.82
N TYR A 58 8.13 5.60 -15.13
CA TYR A 58 6.79 5.33 -15.64
C TYR A 58 6.62 5.92 -17.04
N THR A 59 6.21 5.07 -17.99
CA THR A 59 6.03 5.40 -19.39
C THR A 59 4.96 6.48 -19.55
N GLY A 60 5.32 7.57 -20.24
CA GLY A 60 4.43 8.72 -20.43
C GLY A 60 4.34 9.67 -19.23
N VAL A 61 5.17 9.50 -18.19
CA VAL A 61 5.19 10.37 -17.02
C VAL A 61 6.49 11.17 -16.98
N ASN A 62 6.41 12.48 -17.21
CA ASN A 62 7.57 13.37 -17.17
C ASN A 62 7.94 13.79 -15.73
N ASN A 63 6.93 14.06 -14.91
CA ASN A 63 7.09 14.56 -13.54
C ASN A 63 6.71 13.48 -12.52
N LYS A 64 7.54 12.44 -12.34
CA LYS A 64 7.27 11.30 -11.42
C LYS A 64 6.85 11.76 -10.02
N PHE A 65 7.53 12.76 -9.47
CA PHE A 65 7.30 13.33 -8.13
C PHE A 65 5.90 13.95 -7.94
N LEU A 66 5.07 14.01 -8.99
CA LEU A 66 3.69 14.51 -8.94
C LEU A 66 2.61 13.44 -9.14
N ILE A 67 2.92 12.17 -9.39
CA ILE A 67 1.92 11.13 -9.75
C ILE A 67 0.71 11.11 -8.80
N SER A 68 0.88 11.42 -7.51
CA SER A 68 -0.21 11.48 -6.51
C SER A 68 -0.60 12.91 -6.09
N TYR A 69 0.17 13.92 -6.51
CA TYR A 69 0.11 15.28 -5.99
C TYR A 69 -0.19 16.34 -7.07
N ASP A 70 -0.34 15.94 -8.33
CA ASP A 70 -0.68 16.82 -9.44
C ASP A 70 -2.12 17.37 -9.34
N ILE A 71 -2.43 18.31 -10.24
CA ILE A 71 -3.79 18.71 -10.60
C ILE A 71 -4.39 17.62 -11.49
N ASP A 72 -5.60 17.17 -11.18
CA ASP A 72 -6.27 16.14 -11.98
C ASP A 72 -6.36 16.52 -13.46
N ASP A 73 -6.11 15.55 -14.36
CA ASP A 73 -6.10 15.78 -15.81
C ASP A 73 -7.42 16.33 -16.36
N ALA A 74 -8.55 15.92 -15.77
CA ALA A 74 -9.87 16.45 -16.10
C ALA A 74 -9.94 17.95 -15.78
N VAL A 75 -9.38 18.39 -14.65
CA VAL A 75 -9.35 19.80 -14.23
C VAL A 75 -8.43 20.61 -15.14
N LYS A 76 -7.23 20.10 -15.44
CA LYS A 76 -6.29 20.75 -16.40
C LYS A 76 -6.93 20.95 -17.77
N SER A 77 -7.62 19.93 -18.27
CA SER A 77 -8.32 19.95 -19.57
C SER A 77 -9.44 20.98 -19.60
N GLU A 78 -10.24 21.08 -18.53
CA GLU A 78 -11.32 22.07 -18.40
C GLU A 78 -10.81 23.51 -18.32
N ILE A 79 -9.67 23.75 -17.66
CA ILE A 79 -9.03 25.08 -17.62
C ILE A 79 -8.57 25.49 -19.01
N LYS A 80 -7.84 24.61 -19.72
CA LYS A 80 -7.34 24.88 -21.07
C LYS A 80 -8.45 25.05 -22.11
N GLY A 81 -9.46 24.19 -22.08
CA GLY A 81 -10.48 24.11 -23.12
C GLY A 81 -11.60 25.15 -23.00
N LYS A 82 -11.92 25.62 -21.78
CA LYS A 82 -13.09 26.48 -21.52
C LYS A 82 -12.75 27.83 -20.90
N ASN A 83 -11.46 28.18 -20.80
CA ASN A 83 -10.99 29.38 -20.12
C ASN A 83 -11.54 29.48 -18.69
N THR A 84 -11.62 28.33 -18.00
CA THR A 84 -12.15 28.24 -16.64
C THR A 84 -11.21 28.98 -15.70
N ALA A 85 -11.75 29.96 -14.97
CA ALA A 85 -10.97 30.73 -14.00
C ALA A 85 -10.56 29.85 -12.81
N TYR A 86 -9.32 30.03 -12.37
CA TYR A 86 -8.77 29.42 -11.16
C TYR A 86 -8.15 30.50 -10.27
N ASN A 87 -8.04 30.23 -8.98
CA ASN A 87 -7.37 31.11 -8.02
C ASN A 87 -6.13 30.43 -7.47
N ILE A 88 -5.09 31.23 -7.24
CA ILE A 88 -3.86 30.85 -6.56
C ILE A 88 -3.70 31.78 -5.38
N ASN A 89 -3.51 31.22 -4.19
CA ASN A 89 -3.20 31.99 -3.00
C ASN A 89 -2.02 31.35 -2.26
N GLU A 90 -0.95 32.11 -2.03
CA GLU A 90 0.20 31.63 -1.27
C GLU A 90 0.11 32.13 0.18
N LYS A 91 0.19 31.21 1.14
CA LYS A 91 0.20 31.51 2.57
C LYS A 91 1.52 31.06 3.19
N MET A 92 2.17 31.95 3.93
CA MET A 92 3.27 31.57 4.81
C MET A 92 2.75 30.67 5.93
N LEU A 93 3.51 29.61 6.19
CA LEU A 93 3.33 28.72 7.33
C LEU A 93 4.42 29.04 8.37
N GLU A 94 4.79 28.08 9.20
CA GLU A 94 5.93 28.19 10.11
C GLU A 94 7.28 28.15 9.40
N ASP A 95 8.29 28.76 10.03
CA ASP A 95 9.70 28.79 9.58
C ASP A 95 9.86 29.24 8.12
N SER A 96 10.45 28.40 7.27
CA SER A 96 10.64 28.64 5.84
C SER A 96 9.61 27.92 4.95
N TYR A 97 8.50 27.45 5.54
CA TYR A 97 7.46 26.76 4.82
C TYR A 97 6.36 27.72 4.34
N SER A 98 5.79 27.43 3.18
CA SER A 98 4.57 28.07 2.69
C SER A 98 3.68 27.04 1.99
N VAL A 99 2.43 27.41 1.71
CA VAL A 99 1.48 26.60 0.94
C VAL A 99 0.85 27.43 -0.17
N ILE A 100 0.79 26.86 -1.36
CA ILE A 100 -0.01 27.35 -2.47
C ILE A 100 -1.37 26.66 -2.39
N GLU A 101 -2.43 27.43 -2.16
CA GLU A 101 -3.82 27.01 -2.25
C GLU A 101 -4.33 27.26 -3.68
N PHE A 102 -4.49 26.18 -4.45
CA PHE A 102 -5.06 26.21 -5.78
C PHE A 102 -6.54 25.83 -5.71
N SER A 103 -7.40 26.63 -6.35
CA SER A 103 -8.84 26.35 -6.41
C SER A 103 -9.44 26.62 -7.78
N VAL A 104 -10.40 25.78 -8.17
CA VAL A 104 -11.25 25.97 -9.35
C VAL A 104 -12.71 25.93 -8.88
N PRO A 105 -13.28 27.08 -8.45
CA PRO A 105 -14.58 27.11 -7.78
C PRO A 105 -15.72 26.49 -8.59
N SER A 106 -15.71 26.68 -9.92
CA SER A 106 -16.72 26.12 -10.83
C SER A 106 -16.73 24.59 -10.87
N LEU A 107 -15.63 23.94 -10.49
CA LEU A 107 -15.50 22.48 -10.44
C LEU A 107 -15.54 21.93 -9.01
N ASN A 108 -15.71 22.79 -8.00
CA ASN A 108 -15.55 22.44 -6.59
C ASN A 108 -14.22 21.70 -6.31
N TYR A 109 -13.14 22.13 -6.98
CA TYR A 109 -11.84 21.49 -6.89
C TYR A 109 -10.86 22.38 -6.11
N ASN A 110 -10.15 21.78 -5.17
CA ASN A 110 -9.08 22.44 -4.40
C ASN A 110 -7.87 21.51 -4.27
N LYS A 111 -6.67 22.07 -4.32
CA LYS A 111 -5.41 21.34 -4.12
C LYS A 111 -4.40 22.24 -3.42
N ASN A 112 -3.66 21.68 -2.49
CA ASN A 112 -2.58 22.38 -1.79
C ASN A 112 -1.21 21.87 -2.28
N PHE A 113 -0.28 22.80 -2.49
CA PHE A 113 1.12 22.49 -2.79
C PHE A 113 2.01 23.09 -1.71
N TYR A 114 2.83 22.27 -1.06
CA TYR A 114 3.69 22.70 0.04
C TYR A 114 5.05 23.12 -0.48
N LEU A 115 5.59 24.20 0.07
CA LEU A 115 6.90 24.74 -0.28
C LEU A 115 7.80 24.81 0.94
N LYS A 116 9.11 24.64 0.73
CA LYS A 116 10.20 24.94 1.67
C LYS A 116 11.18 25.84 0.96
N ASP A 117 11.47 27.02 1.53
CA ASP A 117 12.36 28.01 0.91
C ASP A 117 11.93 28.38 -0.53
N GLY A 118 10.62 28.39 -0.80
CA GLY A 118 10.04 28.67 -2.11
C GLY A 118 10.16 27.54 -3.14
N LYS A 119 10.59 26.33 -2.73
CA LYS A 119 10.67 25.12 -3.57
C LYS A 119 9.64 24.10 -3.15
N PHE A 120 9.04 23.41 -4.12
CA PHE A 120 8.02 22.40 -3.83
C PHE A 120 8.60 21.22 -3.07
N ILE A 121 7.87 20.82 -2.03
CA ILE A 121 8.10 19.59 -1.28
C ILE A 121 6.81 18.78 -1.22
N SER A 122 6.96 17.48 -1.03
CA SER A 122 5.83 16.57 -0.92
C SER A 122 5.07 16.80 0.41
N PRO A 123 3.74 16.56 0.45
CA PRO A 123 3.02 16.56 1.72
C PRO A 123 3.62 15.57 2.76
N PRO A 124 4.09 14.36 2.36
CA PRO A 124 4.85 13.47 3.23
C PRO A 124 6.02 14.13 3.96
N SER A 125 6.87 14.86 3.24
CA SER A 125 8.00 15.57 3.85
C SER A 125 7.55 16.69 4.79
N TYR A 126 6.52 17.46 4.40
CA TYR A 126 6.03 18.56 5.24
C TYR A 126 5.44 18.07 6.57
N PHE A 127 4.53 17.09 6.52
CA PHE A 127 3.79 16.64 7.70
C PHE A 127 4.59 15.69 8.59
N SER A 128 5.61 15.00 8.06
CA SER A 128 6.46 14.08 8.83
C SER A 128 7.80 14.68 9.30
N LYS A 129 8.05 15.97 9.05
CA LYS A 129 9.34 16.64 9.36
C LYS A 129 9.83 16.50 10.80
N ASN A 130 8.89 16.38 11.75
CA ASN A 130 9.18 16.27 13.19
C ASN A 130 8.91 14.87 13.76
N TRP A 131 8.67 13.88 12.90
CA TRP A 131 8.42 12.50 13.35
C TRP A 131 9.73 11.82 13.77
N GLN A 132 9.63 10.85 14.68
CA GLN A 132 10.79 10.06 15.06
C GLN A 132 11.35 9.34 13.84
N THR A 133 12.66 9.44 13.64
CA THR A 133 13.34 8.73 12.57
C THR A 133 14.09 7.53 13.13
N LYS A 134 13.93 6.38 12.48
CA LYS A 134 14.69 5.16 12.74
C LYS A 134 15.16 4.59 11.41
N GLU A 135 16.26 3.89 11.39
CA GLU A 135 16.73 3.20 10.19
C GLU A 135 16.92 1.71 10.43
N SER A 136 16.80 0.93 9.36
CA SER A 136 17.22 -0.47 9.28
C SER A 136 18.06 -0.70 8.04
N ARG A 137 18.25 -1.97 7.65
CA ARG A 137 19.01 -2.32 6.45
C ARG A 137 18.39 -1.71 5.20
N TYR A 138 17.08 -1.88 5.00
CA TYR A 138 16.41 -1.40 3.80
C TYR A 138 15.55 -0.15 4.00
N PHE A 139 15.36 0.32 5.23
CA PHE A 139 14.34 1.34 5.49
C PHE A 139 14.85 2.57 6.23
N VAL A 140 14.23 3.71 5.91
CA VAL A 140 14.14 4.89 6.77
C VAL A 140 12.70 4.99 7.25
N PHE A 141 12.47 4.77 8.53
CA PHE A 141 11.17 4.90 9.17
C PHE A 141 10.96 6.33 9.66
N LYS A 142 9.79 6.88 9.35
CA LYS A 142 9.25 8.08 9.99
C LYS A 142 8.05 7.65 10.83
N ILE A 143 8.12 7.80 12.14
CA ILE A 143 7.15 7.23 13.08
C ILE A 143 6.46 8.36 13.84
N SER A 144 5.13 8.47 13.69
CA SER A 144 4.36 9.54 14.33
C SER A 144 4.07 9.27 15.81
N GLU A 145 3.86 8.01 16.19
CA GLU A 145 3.64 7.56 17.56
C GLU A 145 4.53 6.34 17.85
N PRO A 146 5.68 6.53 18.54
CA PRO A 146 6.67 5.49 18.77
C PRO A 146 6.15 4.27 19.53
N ARG A 147 5.16 4.44 20.42
CA ARG A 147 4.56 3.33 21.19
C ARG A 147 3.83 2.32 20.33
N LEU A 148 3.50 2.67 19.09
CA LEU A 148 2.83 1.78 18.14
C LEU A 148 3.80 1.00 17.26
N PHE A 149 5.12 1.22 17.35
CA PHE A 149 6.12 0.59 16.49
C PHE A 149 7.23 -0.08 17.31
N ASN A 150 7.83 -1.15 16.78
CA ASN A 150 8.84 -1.91 17.50
C ASN A 150 9.90 -2.53 16.57
N ASP A 151 11.00 -2.99 17.17
CA ASP A 151 12.18 -3.48 16.47
C ASP A 151 11.92 -4.84 15.80
N TYR A 152 11.01 -5.63 16.36
CA TYR A 152 10.56 -6.86 15.73
C TYR A 152 9.89 -6.59 14.36
N CYS A 153 9.05 -5.56 14.23
CA CYS A 153 8.46 -5.17 12.95
C CYS A 153 9.51 -4.70 11.94
N THR A 154 10.50 -3.94 12.43
CA THR A 154 11.63 -3.49 11.62
C THR A 154 12.35 -4.69 10.99
N LYS A 155 12.67 -5.69 11.80
CA LYS A 155 13.33 -6.93 11.36
C LYS A 155 12.46 -7.70 10.37
N LYS A 156 11.17 -7.83 10.63
CA LYS A 156 10.24 -8.56 9.75
C LYS A 156 10.08 -7.91 8.37
N LEU A 157 10.12 -6.58 8.29
CA LEU A 157 10.16 -5.87 7.01
C LEU A 157 11.46 -6.13 6.25
N ASP A 158 12.63 -6.11 6.92
CA ASP A 158 13.91 -6.44 6.29
C ASP A 158 13.94 -7.91 5.79
N GLU A 159 13.47 -8.87 6.60
CA GLU A 159 13.35 -10.29 6.25
C GLU A 159 12.43 -10.50 5.03
N PHE A 160 11.34 -9.72 4.93
CA PHE A 160 10.44 -9.75 3.79
C PHE A 160 11.13 -9.22 2.52
N VAL A 161 11.83 -8.08 2.60
CA VAL A 161 12.60 -7.55 1.45
C VAL A 161 13.63 -8.56 0.98
N ASP A 162 14.36 -9.21 1.89
CA ASP A 162 15.32 -10.27 1.55
C ASP A 162 14.67 -11.42 0.79
N SER A 163 13.55 -11.92 1.30
CA SER A 163 12.81 -13.03 0.69
C SER A 163 12.28 -12.68 -0.70
N MET A 164 11.74 -11.46 -0.85
CA MET A 164 11.23 -10.96 -2.12
C MET A 164 12.35 -10.69 -3.12
N CYS A 165 13.52 -10.20 -2.69
CA CYS A 165 14.69 -10.04 -3.57
C CYS A 165 15.10 -11.38 -4.17
N VAL A 166 15.14 -12.44 -3.37
CA VAL A 166 15.43 -13.80 -3.86
C VAL A 166 14.34 -14.27 -4.82
N MET A 167 13.07 -14.15 -4.43
CA MET A 167 11.93 -14.65 -5.20
C MET A 167 11.78 -13.94 -6.56
N LEU A 168 11.92 -12.61 -6.58
CA LEU A 168 11.90 -11.78 -7.79
C LEU A 168 13.24 -11.79 -8.55
N GLN A 169 14.25 -12.52 -8.04
CA GLN A 169 15.59 -12.58 -8.61
C GLN A 169 16.17 -11.18 -8.84
N ILE A 170 16.05 -10.29 -7.84
CA ILE A 170 16.69 -8.98 -7.84
C ILE A 170 18.18 -9.22 -7.64
N ASP A 171 19.00 -8.73 -8.57
CA ASP A 171 20.44 -8.95 -8.51
C ASP A 171 21.09 -8.21 -7.33
N GLU A 172 22.30 -8.66 -6.97
CA GLU A 172 23.03 -8.14 -5.82
C GLU A 172 23.36 -6.65 -5.94
N SER A 173 23.63 -6.15 -7.16
CA SER A 173 23.94 -4.72 -7.35
C SER A 173 22.72 -3.84 -7.06
N ARG A 174 21.54 -4.31 -7.45
CA ARG A 174 20.26 -3.67 -7.15
C ARG A 174 19.90 -3.78 -5.68
N ARG A 175 20.12 -4.93 -5.07
CA ARG A 175 19.95 -5.10 -3.62
C ARG A 175 20.82 -4.10 -2.84
N GLN A 176 22.09 -3.95 -3.21
CA GLN A 176 23.00 -2.97 -2.60
C GLN A 176 22.55 -1.52 -2.81
N GLN A 177 22.00 -1.20 -3.99
CA GLN A 177 21.36 0.10 -4.21
C GLN A 177 20.18 0.30 -3.26
N LEU A 178 19.32 -0.71 -3.05
CA LEU A 178 18.19 -0.62 -2.14
C LEU A 178 18.63 -0.43 -0.68
N GLU A 179 19.68 -1.11 -0.23
CA GLU A 179 20.27 -0.92 1.12
C GLU A 179 20.82 0.50 1.32
N LYS A 180 21.46 1.04 0.28
CA LYS A 180 22.05 2.38 0.31
C LYS A 180 20.99 3.48 0.27
N GLU A 181 20.05 3.40 -0.67
CA GLU A 181 19.08 4.46 -0.96
C GLU A 181 17.81 4.37 -0.10
N LYS A 182 17.53 3.17 0.44
CA LYS A 182 16.47 2.84 1.38
C LYS A 182 15.04 3.12 0.89
N ILE A 183 14.09 2.43 1.49
CA ILE A 183 12.66 2.62 1.33
C ILE A 183 12.19 3.52 2.47
N TYR A 184 11.44 4.56 2.15
CA TYR A 184 10.83 5.39 3.18
C TYR A 184 9.53 4.72 3.64
N TYR A 185 9.41 4.50 4.95
CA TYR A 185 8.22 3.92 5.57
C TYR A 185 7.66 4.90 6.61
N LEU A 186 6.54 5.53 6.28
CA LEU A 186 5.86 6.48 7.15
C LEU A 186 4.79 5.73 7.95
N MET A 187 5.07 5.50 9.24
CA MET A 187 4.18 4.84 10.17
C MET A 187 3.26 5.87 10.83
N CYS A 188 2.02 5.90 10.37
CA CYS A 188 0.94 6.75 10.85
C CYS A 188 0.25 6.13 12.06
N LYS A 189 -0.20 6.96 13.00
CA LYS A 189 -0.96 6.47 14.16
C LYS A 189 -2.41 6.17 13.79
N ASP A 190 -2.96 6.82 12.78
CA ASP A 190 -4.36 6.68 12.36
C ASP A 190 -4.57 7.06 10.88
N ASP A 191 -5.77 6.76 10.37
CA ASP A 191 -6.17 6.99 8.98
C ASP A 191 -6.22 8.50 8.64
N ASN A 192 -6.38 9.39 9.63
CA ASN A 192 -6.39 10.84 9.40
C ASN A 192 -4.98 11.36 9.07
N GLU A 193 -3.94 10.79 9.67
CA GLU A 193 -2.56 11.11 9.29
C GLU A 193 -2.24 10.65 7.87
N ILE A 194 -2.73 9.48 7.45
CA ILE A 194 -2.61 9.03 6.05
C ILE A 194 -3.28 10.03 5.11
N GLU A 195 -4.51 10.44 5.42
CA GLU A 195 -5.25 11.39 4.59
C GLU A 195 -4.52 12.73 4.45
N LYS A 196 -3.85 13.22 5.51
CA LYS A 196 -3.01 14.43 5.42
C LYS A 196 -1.80 14.26 4.51
N LEU A 197 -1.13 13.11 4.56
CA LEU A 197 0.08 12.84 3.78
C LEU A 197 -0.22 12.55 2.30
N THR A 198 -1.39 11.99 2.02
CA THR A 198 -1.70 11.40 0.71
C THR A 198 -2.84 12.12 -0.01
N GLY A 199 -3.74 12.79 0.72
CA GLY A 199 -5.01 13.29 0.22
C GLY A 199 -6.11 12.23 0.11
N TYR A 200 -5.85 10.98 0.50
CA TYR A 200 -6.78 9.86 0.37
C TYR A 200 -7.06 9.20 1.72
N LYS A 201 -8.32 8.84 1.94
CA LYS A 201 -8.70 8.02 3.09
C LYS A 201 -8.34 6.56 2.83
N ALA A 202 -7.23 6.11 3.41
CA ALA A 202 -6.74 4.74 3.30
C ALA A 202 -6.10 4.29 4.62
N ARG A 203 -5.78 3.00 4.73
CA ARG A 203 -5.00 2.42 5.85
C ARG A 203 -3.54 2.15 5.50
N GLY A 204 -3.25 2.13 4.21
CA GLY A 204 -1.91 2.26 3.70
C GLY A 204 -1.92 2.40 2.19
N ILE A 205 -0.79 2.86 1.66
CA ILE A 205 -0.61 3.13 0.24
C ILE A 205 0.88 3.13 -0.09
N PHE A 206 1.20 2.57 -1.25
CA PHE A 206 2.47 2.79 -1.93
C PHE A 206 2.41 4.07 -2.78
N ILE A 207 3.19 5.07 -2.41
CA ILE A 207 3.30 6.34 -3.15
C ILE A 207 4.38 6.21 -4.22
N THR A 208 3.92 5.92 -5.44
CA THR A 208 4.77 5.77 -6.64
C THR A 208 5.62 7.00 -6.97
N ALA A 209 5.18 8.19 -6.54
CA ALA A 209 5.90 9.43 -6.77
C ALA A 209 7.28 9.48 -6.08
N PHE A 210 7.40 8.87 -4.90
CA PHE A 210 8.61 8.90 -4.06
C PHE A 210 9.15 7.52 -3.69
N ASP A 211 8.52 6.47 -4.20
CA ASP A 211 8.80 5.08 -3.88
C ASP A 211 8.78 4.84 -2.35
N GLU A 212 7.70 5.25 -1.70
CA GLU A 212 7.54 5.21 -0.24
C GLU A 212 6.24 4.52 0.18
N ILE A 213 6.27 3.93 1.37
CA ILE A 213 5.12 3.25 1.98
C ILE A 213 4.58 4.15 3.08
N ILE A 214 3.29 4.45 3.04
CA ILE A 214 2.59 5.19 4.10
C ILE A 214 1.53 4.26 4.68
N SER A 215 1.54 4.01 5.98
CA SER A 215 0.65 3.00 6.57
C SER A 215 0.35 3.20 8.06
N THR A 216 -0.82 2.73 8.50
CA THR A 216 -1.15 2.53 9.92
C THR A 216 -0.77 1.15 10.45
N TYR A 217 -0.30 0.25 9.59
CA TYR A 217 0.15 -1.09 9.92
C TYR A 217 1.66 -1.11 10.17
N ASN A 218 2.06 -1.84 11.21
CA ASN A 218 3.48 -1.96 11.57
C ASN A 218 4.30 -2.68 10.49
N THR A 219 3.68 -3.65 9.80
CA THR A 219 4.30 -4.42 8.74
C THR A 219 3.36 -4.51 7.55
N HIS A 220 3.37 -3.51 6.67
CA HIS A 220 2.47 -3.49 5.51
C HIS A 220 3.08 -4.18 4.28
N PHE A 221 3.21 -5.51 4.36
CA PHE A 221 3.83 -6.32 3.31
C PHE A 221 3.09 -6.23 1.95
N HIS A 222 1.79 -5.96 1.97
CA HIS A 222 0.99 -5.73 0.76
C HIS A 222 1.55 -4.57 -0.09
N GLU A 223 1.65 -3.37 0.48
CA GLU A 223 2.18 -2.21 -0.25
C GLU A 223 3.66 -2.37 -0.59
N LEU A 224 4.41 -3.06 0.28
CA LEU A 224 5.80 -3.38 0.03
C LEU A 224 5.94 -4.33 -1.18
N SER A 225 4.97 -5.22 -1.43
CA SER A 225 4.93 -6.07 -2.62
C SER A 225 4.74 -5.24 -3.89
N HIS A 226 3.82 -4.26 -3.88
CA HIS A 226 3.65 -3.31 -4.99
C HIS A 226 4.95 -2.57 -5.30
N PHE A 227 5.64 -2.08 -4.27
CA PHE A 227 6.94 -1.44 -4.44
C PHE A 227 7.98 -2.39 -5.05
N LEU A 228 8.14 -3.61 -4.52
CA LEU A 228 9.22 -4.51 -4.89
C LEU A 228 9.09 -5.04 -6.32
N ILE A 229 7.88 -5.29 -6.81
CA ILE A 229 7.68 -5.66 -8.22
C ILE A 229 8.00 -4.48 -9.15
N ASN A 230 7.63 -3.25 -8.78
CA ASN A 230 8.02 -2.06 -9.54
C ASN A 230 9.55 -1.85 -9.53
N TYR A 231 10.18 -2.09 -8.39
CA TYR A 231 11.64 -2.03 -8.25
C TYR A 231 12.35 -3.07 -9.11
N LYS A 232 11.79 -4.29 -9.24
CA LYS A 232 12.30 -5.33 -10.15
C LYS A 232 12.13 -4.96 -11.62
N LEU A 233 10.98 -4.40 -12.01
CA LEU A 233 10.65 -4.17 -13.43
C LEU A 233 11.22 -2.86 -13.97
N GLN A 234 11.45 -1.86 -13.11
CA GLN A 234 12.04 -0.53 -13.39
C GLN A 234 11.32 0.37 -14.38
N ASN A 235 10.84 -0.15 -15.51
CA ASN A 235 10.17 0.60 -16.56
C ASN A 235 8.78 0.00 -16.73
N LEU A 236 7.78 0.75 -16.28
CA LEU A 236 6.37 0.33 -16.26
C LEU A 236 5.48 1.43 -16.80
N SER A 237 4.22 1.14 -17.06
CA SER A 237 3.14 2.12 -17.13
C SER A 237 2.53 2.27 -15.73
N LEU A 238 1.81 3.37 -15.49
CA LEU A 238 1.16 3.59 -14.20
C LEU A 238 0.05 2.58 -13.85
N ASN A 239 -0.50 1.90 -14.86
CA ASN A 239 -1.62 1.00 -14.67
C ASN A 239 -1.22 -0.43 -14.99
N THR A 240 -1.57 -1.34 -14.09
CA THR A 240 -1.56 -2.79 -14.30
C THR A 240 -2.98 -3.28 -14.15
N LEU A 241 -3.36 -4.35 -14.86
CA LEU A 241 -4.67 -4.97 -14.68
C LEU A 241 -4.88 -5.32 -13.18
N PRO A 242 -5.96 -4.85 -12.54
CA PRO A 242 -6.14 -4.94 -11.09
C PRO A 242 -6.00 -6.35 -10.53
N PHE A 243 -6.49 -7.34 -11.28
CA PHE A 243 -6.37 -8.76 -10.93
C PHE A 243 -4.92 -9.20 -10.72
N PHE A 244 -3.96 -8.68 -11.49
CA PHE A 244 -2.54 -9.00 -11.33
C PHE A 244 -1.85 -8.08 -10.32
N LEU A 245 -2.20 -6.80 -10.30
CA LEU A 245 -1.66 -5.83 -9.37
C LEU A 245 -1.96 -6.23 -7.91
N GLU A 246 -3.25 -6.29 -7.57
CA GLU A 246 -3.71 -6.65 -6.24
C GLU A 246 -3.46 -8.12 -5.94
N GLY A 247 -3.59 -8.98 -6.97
CA GLY A 247 -3.30 -10.41 -6.82
C GLY A 247 -1.87 -10.69 -6.41
N PHE A 248 -0.88 -10.06 -7.04
CA PHE A 248 0.52 -10.19 -6.63
C PHE A 248 0.73 -9.75 -5.17
N ALA A 249 0.20 -8.58 -4.80
CA ALA A 249 0.36 -8.07 -3.44
C ALA A 249 -0.34 -8.93 -2.38
N ASN A 250 -1.49 -9.53 -2.68
CA ASN A 250 -2.16 -10.45 -1.76
C ASN A 250 -1.47 -11.82 -1.68
N ALA A 251 -0.92 -12.32 -2.79
CA ALA A 251 -0.20 -13.60 -2.83
C ALA A 251 0.99 -13.63 -1.86
N PHE A 252 1.73 -12.52 -1.78
CA PHE A 252 2.98 -12.45 -1.03
C PHE A 252 2.88 -11.59 0.23
N GLY A 253 2.16 -10.48 0.17
CA GLY A 253 2.03 -9.52 1.26
C GLY A 253 0.71 -9.58 2.04
N GLY A 254 -0.27 -10.36 1.59
CA GLY A 254 -1.58 -10.45 2.21
C GLY A 254 -2.37 -9.15 2.09
N ARG A 255 -3.10 -8.77 3.14
CA ARG A 255 -3.91 -7.56 3.19
C ARG A 255 -3.75 -6.92 4.55
N GLY A 256 -3.60 -5.59 4.63
CA GLY A 256 -3.25 -4.90 5.89
C GLY A 256 -3.89 -5.47 7.17
N GLY A 257 -3.05 -5.98 8.08
CA GLY A 257 -3.48 -6.61 9.33
C GLY A 257 -3.88 -8.09 9.23
N ILE A 258 -3.70 -8.72 8.07
CA ILE A 258 -4.05 -10.10 7.71
C ILE A 258 -2.94 -10.68 6.82
N SER A 259 -2.32 -11.77 7.28
CA SER A 259 -1.27 -12.45 6.52
C SER A 259 -1.77 -12.99 5.17
N ASN A 260 -0.85 -13.19 4.24
CA ASN A 260 -1.17 -13.78 2.93
C ASN A 260 -1.86 -15.14 3.07
N ARG A 261 -1.39 -16.02 3.96
CA ARG A 261 -2.00 -17.34 4.18
C ARG A 261 -3.50 -17.24 4.45
N VAL A 262 -3.92 -16.38 5.37
CA VAL A 262 -5.33 -16.21 5.73
C VAL A 262 -6.14 -15.67 4.54
N VAL A 263 -5.59 -14.72 3.79
CA VAL A 263 -6.22 -14.19 2.57
C VAL A 263 -6.39 -15.30 1.53
N LEU A 264 -5.37 -16.12 1.34
CA LEU A 264 -5.37 -17.20 0.35
C LEU A 264 -6.28 -18.36 0.72
N ASP A 265 -6.38 -18.71 2.01
CA ASP A 265 -7.31 -19.74 2.50
C ASP A 265 -8.77 -19.34 2.20
N LEU A 266 -9.12 -18.05 2.37
CA LEU A 266 -10.41 -17.53 1.92
C LEU A 266 -10.58 -17.65 0.39
N GLY A 267 -9.51 -17.40 -0.38
CA GLY A 267 -9.51 -17.57 -1.83
C GLY A 267 -9.83 -19.00 -2.26
N VAL A 268 -9.31 -20.00 -1.54
CA VAL A 268 -9.59 -21.42 -1.80
C VAL A 268 -11.06 -21.71 -1.60
N TYR A 269 -11.63 -21.28 -0.46
CA TYR A 269 -13.04 -21.45 -0.18
C TYR A 269 -13.93 -20.82 -1.26
N LEU A 270 -13.64 -19.56 -1.62
CA LEU A 270 -14.40 -18.82 -2.64
C LEU A 270 -14.37 -19.54 -3.99
N GLN A 271 -13.19 -19.97 -4.42
CA GLN A 271 -13.00 -20.68 -5.68
C GLN A 271 -13.72 -22.04 -5.70
N LYS A 272 -13.61 -22.82 -4.61
CA LYS A 272 -14.22 -24.16 -4.52
C LYS A 272 -15.72 -24.15 -4.33
N SER A 273 -16.23 -23.19 -3.57
CA SER A 273 -17.68 -23.01 -3.41
C SER A 273 -18.36 -22.50 -4.69
N GLY A 274 -17.58 -22.00 -5.65
CA GLY A 274 -18.09 -21.40 -6.89
C GLY A 274 -18.77 -20.05 -6.65
N PHE A 275 -18.61 -19.44 -5.47
CA PHE A 275 -19.18 -18.14 -5.16
C PHE A 275 -18.60 -17.04 -6.06
N ILE A 276 -17.29 -17.11 -6.29
CA ILE A 276 -16.55 -16.25 -7.19
C ILE A 276 -15.35 -17.04 -7.72
N THR A 277 -15.00 -16.83 -8.99
CA THR A 277 -13.98 -17.65 -9.67
C THR A 277 -12.93 -16.75 -10.30
N TYR A 278 -11.70 -17.25 -10.46
CA TYR A 278 -10.62 -16.43 -11.02
C TYR A 278 -10.96 -15.92 -12.43
N ASP A 279 -11.57 -16.74 -13.27
CA ASP A 279 -11.94 -16.41 -14.66
C ASP A 279 -13.07 -15.39 -14.74
N SER A 280 -13.88 -15.25 -13.69
CA SER A 280 -14.84 -14.13 -13.60
C SER A 280 -14.19 -12.79 -13.29
N LEU A 281 -12.89 -12.73 -12.93
CA LEU A 281 -12.24 -11.53 -12.41
C LEU A 281 -11.10 -10.94 -13.26
N ILE A 282 -10.62 -11.62 -14.31
CA ILE A 282 -9.45 -11.18 -15.12
C ILE A 282 -9.75 -9.99 -16.06
N THR A 283 -10.71 -9.13 -15.72
CA THR A 283 -11.00 -7.90 -16.49
C THR A 283 -11.18 -6.73 -15.54
N PHE A 284 -10.80 -5.53 -15.98
CA PHE A 284 -10.87 -4.31 -15.17
C PHE A 284 -12.25 -4.10 -14.52
N ASP A 285 -13.31 -4.11 -15.33
CA ASP A 285 -14.66 -3.82 -14.84
C ASP A 285 -15.17 -4.90 -13.90
N LYS A 286 -15.01 -6.19 -14.25
CA LYS A 286 -15.48 -7.28 -13.37
C LYS A 286 -14.75 -7.30 -12.02
N PHE A 287 -13.46 -6.93 -12.00
CA PHE A 287 -12.71 -6.86 -10.75
C PHE A 287 -13.21 -5.76 -9.82
N TYR A 288 -13.49 -4.56 -10.35
CA TYR A 288 -13.95 -3.43 -9.53
C TYR A 288 -15.46 -3.42 -9.25
N ASN A 289 -16.25 -4.21 -9.98
CA ASN A 289 -17.68 -4.38 -9.71
C ASN A 289 -17.97 -5.29 -8.52
N GLU A 290 -16.97 -5.99 -8.01
CA GLU A 290 -17.07 -6.90 -6.87
C GLU A 290 -16.34 -6.33 -5.64
N ASP A 291 -16.74 -6.75 -4.44
CA ASP A 291 -16.11 -6.28 -3.20
C ASP A 291 -14.66 -6.79 -3.09
N ALA A 292 -13.75 -5.92 -2.65
CA ALA A 292 -12.33 -6.26 -2.49
C ALA A 292 -12.08 -7.42 -1.50
N SER A 293 -12.99 -7.67 -0.55
CA SER A 293 -12.95 -8.86 0.32
C SER A 293 -13.19 -10.18 -0.41
N LEU A 294 -13.73 -10.15 -1.61
CA LEU A 294 -13.96 -11.32 -2.47
C LEU A 294 -12.90 -11.42 -3.57
N THR A 295 -12.59 -10.30 -4.23
CA THR A 295 -11.68 -10.32 -5.38
C THR A 295 -10.22 -10.53 -4.99
N TYR A 296 -9.75 -9.91 -3.90
CA TYR A 296 -8.35 -9.96 -3.49
C TYR A 296 -7.90 -11.36 -3.09
N PRO A 297 -8.67 -12.14 -2.29
CA PRO A 297 -8.35 -13.55 -2.01
C PRO A 297 -8.17 -14.41 -3.26
N VAL A 298 -9.12 -14.34 -4.20
CA VAL A 298 -9.12 -15.19 -5.41
C VAL A 298 -7.99 -14.78 -6.35
N ALA A 299 -7.79 -13.47 -6.54
CA ALA A 299 -6.69 -12.94 -7.32
C ALA A 299 -5.33 -13.31 -6.70
N GLY A 300 -5.19 -13.20 -5.38
CA GLY A 300 -3.99 -13.62 -4.65
C GLY A 300 -3.66 -15.08 -4.89
N LEU A 301 -4.66 -15.96 -4.73
CA LEU A 301 -4.49 -17.39 -4.89
C LEU A 301 -4.07 -17.77 -6.32
N TYR A 302 -4.74 -17.17 -7.30
CA TYR A 302 -4.42 -17.47 -8.69
C TYR A 302 -3.06 -16.88 -9.09
N ASN A 303 -2.67 -15.69 -8.63
CA ASN A 303 -1.35 -15.14 -8.92
C ASN A 303 -0.23 -15.95 -8.25
N LEU A 304 -0.45 -16.50 -7.05
CA LEU A 304 0.49 -17.45 -6.43
C LEU A 304 0.65 -18.72 -7.28
N PHE A 305 -0.46 -19.26 -7.80
CA PHE A 305 -0.45 -20.39 -8.73
C PHE A 305 0.35 -20.06 -10.00
N LEU A 306 0.04 -18.94 -10.66
CA LEU A 306 0.74 -18.50 -11.87
C LEU A 306 2.23 -18.35 -11.60
N PHE A 307 2.61 -17.71 -10.50
CA PHE A 307 4.01 -17.53 -10.13
C PHE A 307 4.74 -18.87 -9.97
N LYS A 308 4.17 -19.81 -9.21
CA LYS A 308 4.75 -21.15 -9.00
C LYS A 308 4.81 -21.97 -10.28
N LYS A 309 3.78 -21.86 -11.13
CA LYS A 309 3.65 -22.67 -12.34
C LYS A 309 4.53 -22.19 -13.48
N LEU A 310 4.59 -20.87 -13.69
CA LEU A 310 5.35 -20.26 -14.78
C LEU A 310 6.82 -20.08 -14.41
N GLY A 311 7.12 -19.93 -13.12
CA GLY A 311 8.41 -19.46 -12.64
C GLY A 311 8.54 -17.93 -12.74
N THR A 312 9.52 -17.37 -12.05
CA THR A 312 9.69 -15.91 -11.90
C THR A 312 9.73 -15.18 -13.24
N ASP A 313 10.59 -15.58 -14.18
CA ASP A 313 10.79 -14.83 -15.42
C ASP A 313 9.52 -14.72 -16.27
N LYS A 314 8.86 -15.87 -16.52
CA LYS A 314 7.62 -15.92 -17.31
C LYS A 314 6.47 -15.21 -16.61
N TYR A 315 6.41 -15.25 -15.28
CA TYR A 315 5.42 -14.48 -14.53
C TYR A 315 5.64 -12.98 -14.70
N LEU A 316 6.88 -12.50 -14.65
CA LEU A 316 7.21 -11.09 -14.84
C LEU A 316 6.97 -10.62 -16.28
N GLU A 317 7.16 -11.49 -17.28
CA GLU A 317 6.73 -11.23 -18.66
C GLU A 317 5.22 -11.06 -18.75
N LEU A 318 4.45 -12.00 -18.19
CA LEU A 318 2.99 -11.90 -18.13
C LEU A 318 2.52 -10.63 -17.40
N TYR A 319 3.14 -10.29 -16.28
CA TYR A 319 2.82 -9.07 -15.53
C TYR A 319 3.05 -7.80 -16.36
N LYS A 320 4.11 -7.78 -17.19
CA LYS A 320 4.38 -6.69 -18.14
C LYS A 320 3.37 -6.63 -19.28
N GLU A 321 2.90 -7.76 -19.79
CA GLU A 321 1.88 -7.80 -20.86
C GLU A 321 0.54 -7.19 -20.42
N VAL A 322 0.23 -7.26 -19.12
CA VAL A 322 -0.97 -6.69 -18.51
C VAL A 322 -0.72 -5.34 -17.82
N ASN A 323 0.42 -4.71 -18.11
CA ASN A 323 0.78 -3.36 -17.67
C ASN A 323 0.76 -2.40 -18.88
N GLY A 324 0.09 -1.26 -18.77
CA GLY A 324 -0.13 -0.38 -19.92
C GLY A 324 -0.85 0.92 -19.60
N LYS A 325 -1.32 1.60 -20.65
CA LYS A 325 -2.16 2.79 -20.50
C LYS A 325 -3.53 2.40 -19.97
N LEU A 326 -4.19 3.33 -19.28
CA LEU A 326 -5.47 3.04 -18.62
C LEU A 326 -6.53 2.57 -19.62
N GLU A 327 -6.57 3.14 -20.82
CA GLU A 327 -7.50 2.77 -21.90
C GLU A 327 -7.28 1.33 -22.39
N ASP A 328 -6.02 0.93 -22.50
CA ASP A 328 -5.63 -0.42 -22.91
C ASP A 328 -6.00 -1.44 -21.82
N ILE A 329 -5.77 -1.09 -20.56
CA ILE A 329 -6.14 -1.92 -19.40
C ILE A 329 -7.65 -2.07 -19.27
N LYS A 330 -8.42 -0.98 -19.43
CA LYS A 330 -9.89 -1.02 -19.39
C LYS A 330 -10.49 -1.85 -20.51
N SER A 331 -9.85 -1.88 -21.67
CA SER A 331 -10.28 -2.65 -22.85
C SER A 331 -9.60 -4.03 -22.95
N PHE A 332 -8.89 -4.46 -21.91
CA PHE A 332 -8.16 -5.73 -21.88
C PHE A 332 -9.11 -6.93 -22.06
N ARG A 333 -8.60 -7.96 -22.74
CA ARG A 333 -9.31 -9.22 -23.01
C ARG A 333 -8.41 -10.39 -22.67
N VAL A 334 -8.92 -11.33 -21.87
CA VAL A 334 -8.13 -12.46 -21.34
C VAL A 334 -7.56 -13.35 -22.44
N GLU A 335 -8.21 -13.43 -23.60
CA GLU A 335 -7.76 -14.21 -24.75
C GLU A 335 -6.45 -13.68 -25.38
N LYS A 336 -6.01 -12.48 -24.97
CA LYS A 336 -4.72 -11.90 -25.39
C LYS A 336 -3.51 -12.50 -24.67
N ILE A 337 -3.71 -13.21 -23.57
CA ILE A 337 -2.64 -13.81 -22.77
C ILE A 337 -2.79 -15.33 -22.70
N SER A 338 -1.68 -16.03 -22.58
CA SER A 338 -1.65 -17.48 -22.40
C SER A 338 -1.62 -17.81 -20.91
N LEU A 339 -2.72 -18.37 -20.39
CA LEU A 339 -2.81 -18.82 -19.00
C LEU A 339 -2.76 -20.36 -18.92
N PRO A 340 -2.21 -20.94 -17.83
CA PRO A 340 -2.30 -22.37 -17.57
C PRO A 340 -3.76 -22.87 -17.54
N GLY A 341 -3.94 -24.16 -17.79
CA GLY A 341 -5.28 -24.76 -17.87
C GLY A 341 -5.96 -24.87 -16.50
N LYS A 342 -7.30 -24.93 -16.51
CA LYS A 342 -8.12 -25.08 -15.29
C LYS A 342 -7.75 -26.30 -14.46
N ASP A 343 -7.48 -27.45 -15.09
CA ASP A 343 -7.11 -28.68 -14.40
C ASP A 343 -5.80 -28.53 -13.60
N GLU A 344 -4.88 -27.70 -14.08
CA GLU A 344 -3.61 -27.42 -13.37
C GLU A 344 -3.85 -26.57 -12.13
N PHE A 345 -4.76 -25.61 -12.21
CA PHE A 345 -5.18 -24.82 -11.06
C PHE A 345 -5.97 -25.66 -10.04
N ASP A 346 -6.87 -26.54 -10.52
CA ASP A 346 -7.63 -27.44 -9.65
C ASP A 346 -6.70 -28.41 -8.87
N ASN A 347 -5.59 -28.84 -9.47
CA ASN A 347 -4.57 -29.63 -8.77
C ASN A 347 -3.79 -28.79 -7.74
N PHE A 348 -3.41 -27.56 -8.09
CA PHE A 348 -2.78 -26.63 -7.15
C PHE A 348 -3.66 -26.38 -5.91
N LEU A 349 -4.97 -26.23 -6.07
CA LEU A 349 -5.90 -26.04 -4.95
C LEU A 349 -5.84 -27.21 -3.96
N LYS A 350 -5.82 -28.45 -4.47
CA LYS A 350 -5.73 -29.66 -3.62
C LYS A 350 -4.42 -29.68 -2.83
N GLU A 351 -3.29 -29.44 -3.49
CA GLU A 351 -1.97 -29.41 -2.84
C GLU A 351 -1.88 -28.30 -1.79
N TYR A 352 -2.50 -27.15 -2.03
CA TYR A 352 -2.48 -26.02 -1.12
C TYR A 352 -3.23 -26.31 0.21
N GLU A 353 -4.36 -27.01 0.14
CA GLU A 353 -5.16 -27.40 1.32
C GLU A 353 -4.50 -28.46 2.18
N GLU A 354 -3.77 -29.41 1.57
CA GLU A 354 -3.03 -30.44 2.30
C GLU A 354 -1.97 -29.84 3.24
N ASN A 355 -1.61 -28.57 3.02
CA ASN A 355 -0.65 -27.82 3.82
C ASN A 355 -1.33 -26.71 4.64
N ALA A 356 -2.53 -26.95 5.16
CA ALA A 356 -3.26 -26.00 6.01
C ALA A 356 -2.48 -25.66 7.30
N SER A 357 -2.54 -24.38 7.70
CA SER A 357 -1.86 -23.90 8.92
C SER A 357 -2.58 -24.30 10.21
N ILE A 358 -3.89 -24.56 10.14
CA ILE A 358 -4.71 -25.00 11.26
C ILE A 358 -5.51 -26.23 10.79
N LEU A 359 -5.49 -27.28 11.60
CA LEU A 359 -6.28 -28.49 11.41
C LEU A 359 -7.15 -28.73 12.65
N VAL A 360 -8.38 -29.18 12.44
CA VAL A 360 -9.33 -29.52 13.52
C VAL A 360 -9.43 -31.03 13.75
N ASP A 361 -8.69 -31.78 12.93
CA ASP A 361 -8.52 -33.22 12.88
C ASP A 361 -7.02 -33.56 12.97
N GLU A 362 -6.73 -34.83 13.24
CA GLU A 362 -5.36 -35.29 13.50
C GLU A 362 -4.49 -35.18 12.22
N PRO A 363 -3.33 -34.49 12.28
CA PRO A 363 -2.47 -34.32 11.12
C PRO A 363 -1.85 -35.65 10.70
N LYS A 364 -1.60 -35.82 9.39
CA LYS A 364 -0.84 -36.97 8.87
C LYS A 364 0.60 -37.01 9.40
N ASN A 365 1.18 -35.84 9.70
CA ASN A 365 2.53 -35.69 10.25
C ASN A 365 2.48 -34.85 11.55
N GLU A 366 2.35 -35.51 12.70
CA GLU A 366 2.28 -34.84 14.00
C GLU A 366 3.51 -33.99 14.33
N ASP A 367 4.69 -34.34 13.80
CA ASP A 367 5.94 -33.63 14.09
C ASP A 367 5.97 -32.21 13.51
N GLU A 368 5.12 -31.89 12.54
CA GLU A 368 5.01 -30.56 11.94
C GLU A 368 4.03 -29.64 12.68
N TYR A 369 3.28 -30.17 13.65
CA TYR A 369 2.17 -29.45 14.29
C TYR A 369 2.31 -29.40 15.82
N TYR A 370 1.81 -28.30 16.38
CA TYR A 370 1.50 -28.17 17.79
C TYR A 370 0.04 -28.53 18.02
N LYS A 371 -0.21 -29.56 18.84
CA LYS A 371 -1.53 -29.82 19.43
C LYS A 371 -1.81 -28.79 20.53
N PHE A 372 -2.91 -28.06 20.39
CA PHE A 372 -3.45 -27.14 21.39
C PHE A 372 -4.71 -27.73 22.03
N SER A 373 -4.92 -27.41 23.31
CA SER A 373 -6.11 -27.77 24.09
C SER A 373 -6.45 -26.64 25.05
N ILE A 374 -7.37 -25.75 24.69
CA ILE A 374 -7.62 -24.48 25.41
C ILE A 374 -9.10 -24.31 25.77
N ASP A 375 -9.42 -23.75 26.94
CA ASP A 375 -10.77 -23.41 27.42
C ASP A 375 -11.09 -21.90 27.33
N GLY A 376 -10.14 -21.11 26.82
CA GLY A 376 -10.25 -19.68 26.62
C GLY A 376 -9.06 -19.14 25.80
N PRO A 377 -8.89 -17.81 25.72
CA PRO A 377 -7.75 -17.23 25.01
C PRO A 377 -6.41 -17.72 25.58
N PHE A 378 -5.53 -18.20 24.71
CA PHE A 378 -4.15 -18.53 25.04
C PHE A 378 -3.23 -17.40 24.61
N PHE A 379 -2.31 -17.01 25.48
CA PHE A 379 -1.34 -15.95 25.21
C PHE A 379 0.07 -16.46 25.41
N TYR A 380 0.98 -16.05 24.52
CA TYR A 380 2.38 -16.41 24.61
C TYR A 380 3.26 -15.16 24.56
N THR A 381 4.23 -15.13 25.48
CA THR A 381 5.30 -14.13 25.53
C THR A 381 6.63 -14.87 25.42
N PRO A 382 7.49 -14.53 24.45
CA PRO A 382 8.84 -15.09 24.37
C PRO A 382 9.68 -14.66 25.58
N GLU A 383 10.66 -15.48 25.95
CA GLU A 383 11.57 -15.17 27.07
C GLU A 383 12.45 -13.93 26.78
N ASP A 384 12.75 -13.68 25.51
CA ASP A 384 13.49 -12.51 25.05
C ASP A 384 12.54 -11.40 24.58
N LEU A 385 12.44 -10.33 25.38
CA LEU A 385 11.67 -9.13 25.11
C LEU A 385 12.51 -7.96 24.57
N THR A 386 13.80 -8.17 24.24
CA THR A 386 14.73 -7.09 23.88
C THR A 386 14.27 -6.24 22.69
N ASN A 387 13.40 -6.77 21.84
CA ASN A 387 12.94 -6.10 20.61
C ASN A 387 11.64 -5.30 20.78
N ILE A 388 11.11 -5.15 22.00
CA ILE A 388 9.82 -4.51 22.26
C ILE A 388 9.96 -3.41 23.31
N PRO A 389 9.56 -2.17 23.00
CA PRO A 389 9.50 -1.10 23.99
C PRO A 389 8.62 -1.49 25.19
N ALA A 390 9.03 -1.09 26.41
CA ALA A 390 8.29 -1.41 27.64
C ALA A 390 6.86 -0.84 27.65
N ASP A 391 6.62 0.21 26.87
CA ASP A 391 5.36 0.92 26.69
C ASP A 391 4.69 0.63 25.33
N TYR A 392 5.08 -0.46 24.65
CA TYR A 392 4.49 -0.86 23.38
C TYR A 392 2.98 -1.16 23.49
N ILE A 393 2.22 -0.64 22.53
CA ILE A 393 0.77 -0.81 22.41
C ILE A 393 0.47 -1.58 21.12
N SER A 394 -0.21 -2.71 21.26
CA SER A 394 -0.78 -3.45 20.13
C SER A 394 -2.23 -3.02 19.90
N LYS A 395 -2.50 -2.36 18.77
CA LYS A 395 -3.88 -2.03 18.35
C LYS A 395 -4.72 -3.30 18.23
N LYS A 396 -4.17 -4.36 17.62
CA LYS A 396 -4.90 -5.61 17.40
C LYS A 396 -5.29 -6.28 18.74
N TYR A 397 -4.39 -6.31 19.72
CA TYR A 397 -4.71 -6.84 21.05
C TYR A 397 -5.84 -6.04 21.71
N ASN A 398 -5.76 -4.70 21.68
CA ASN A 398 -6.77 -3.84 22.30
C ASN A 398 -8.14 -3.97 21.63
N ASP A 399 -8.17 -4.06 20.30
CA ASP A 399 -9.40 -4.24 19.52
C ASP A 399 -10.10 -5.57 19.83
N ILE A 400 -9.35 -6.67 19.85
CA ILE A 400 -9.90 -8.02 20.04
C ILE A 400 -10.41 -8.24 21.46
N PHE A 401 -9.66 -7.81 22.47
CA PHE A 401 -10.00 -8.04 23.87
C PHE A 401 -10.76 -6.87 24.51
N LYS A 402 -11.17 -5.88 23.71
CA LYS A 402 -11.92 -4.68 24.14
C LYS A 402 -11.28 -3.99 25.34
N LYS A 403 -9.95 -3.89 25.31
CA LYS A 403 -9.15 -3.26 26.36
C LYS A 403 -9.09 -1.74 26.17
N SER A 404 -8.55 -1.04 27.16
CA SER A 404 -8.21 0.37 27.00
C SER A 404 -7.23 0.53 25.83
N PRO A 405 -7.37 1.54 24.95
CA PRO A 405 -6.40 1.82 23.89
C PRO A 405 -4.97 1.99 24.37
N ASP A 406 -4.79 2.33 25.66
CA ASP A 406 -3.49 2.53 26.31
C ASP A 406 -2.98 1.28 27.07
N GLU A 407 -3.66 0.12 26.98
CA GLU A 407 -3.17 -1.11 27.62
C GLU A 407 -1.90 -1.61 26.91
N ILE A 408 -0.82 -1.73 27.68
CA ILE A 408 0.48 -2.22 27.20
C ILE A 408 0.36 -3.71 26.86
N CYS A 409 0.77 -4.08 25.65
CA CYS A 409 0.74 -5.47 25.21
C CYS A 409 2.11 -6.13 25.43
N LYS A 410 2.14 -7.18 26.27
CA LYS A 410 3.34 -7.99 26.54
C LYS A 410 3.36 -9.30 25.77
N TYR A 411 2.25 -9.67 25.14
CA TYR A 411 2.10 -10.94 24.44
C TYR A 411 2.51 -10.78 22.99
N LYS A 412 3.30 -11.72 22.47
CA LYS A 412 3.61 -11.78 21.04
C LYS A 412 2.47 -12.44 20.28
N TYR A 413 1.99 -13.58 20.81
CA TYR A 413 0.89 -14.31 20.18
C TYR A 413 -0.34 -14.38 21.07
N GLY A 414 -1.49 -14.42 20.41
CA GLY A 414 -2.77 -14.79 21.01
C GLY A 414 -3.47 -15.82 20.15
N ILE A 415 -4.09 -16.80 20.79
CA ILE A 415 -4.92 -17.82 20.14
C ILE A 415 -6.30 -17.78 20.77
N VAL A 416 -7.33 -17.61 19.95
CA VAL A 416 -8.73 -17.63 20.37
C VAL A 416 -9.43 -18.75 19.62
N ALA A 417 -10.18 -19.59 20.33
CA ALA A 417 -10.93 -20.68 19.75
C ALA A 417 -12.34 -20.78 20.34
N ASP A 418 -13.28 -21.17 19.49
CA ASP A 418 -14.63 -21.59 19.85
C ASP A 418 -15.05 -22.79 18.98
N SER A 419 -16.32 -23.22 19.05
CA SER A 419 -16.80 -24.36 18.28
C SER A 419 -16.84 -24.14 16.77
N LEU A 420 -16.69 -22.89 16.30
CA LEU A 420 -16.82 -22.50 14.90
C LEU A 420 -15.50 -22.03 14.29
N SER A 421 -14.53 -21.62 15.10
CA SER A 421 -13.32 -20.95 14.61
C SER A 421 -12.11 -21.07 15.52
N VAL A 422 -10.94 -20.92 14.90
CA VAL A 422 -9.66 -20.71 15.56
C VAL A 422 -8.99 -19.51 14.90
N SER A 423 -8.51 -18.54 15.67
CA SER A 423 -7.77 -17.39 15.14
C SER A 423 -6.48 -17.18 15.91
N ILE A 424 -5.38 -16.97 15.16
CA ILE A 424 -4.04 -16.78 15.69
C ILE A 424 -3.54 -15.41 15.29
N TYR A 425 -3.12 -14.64 16.29
CA TYR A 425 -2.69 -13.25 16.15
C TYR A 425 -1.20 -13.11 16.47
N ASN A 426 -0.51 -12.24 15.75
CA ASN A 426 0.79 -11.70 16.14
C ASN A 426 0.58 -10.23 16.56
N PHE A 427 0.58 -9.97 17.85
CA PHE A 427 0.34 -8.65 18.41
C PHE A 427 1.54 -7.71 18.24
N TYR A 428 2.74 -8.23 17.97
CA TYR A 428 3.89 -7.40 17.68
C TYR A 428 3.82 -6.82 16.27
N THR A 429 3.33 -7.56 15.27
CA THR A 429 3.06 -7.02 13.93
C THR A 429 1.65 -6.44 13.75
N ASN A 430 0.74 -6.70 14.70
CA ASN A 430 -0.69 -6.39 14.60
C ASN A 430 -1.44 -7.15 13.49
N ASP A 431 -1.05 -8.40 13.22
CA ASP A 431 -1.63 -9.24 12.16
C ASP A 431 -2.41 -10.44 12.67
N ILE A 432 -3.36 -10.91 11.84
CA ILE A 432 -3.90 -12.28 11.91
C ILE A 432 -2.99 -13.17 11.04
N ILE A 433 -2.30 -14.11 11.66
CA ILE A 433 -1.29 -14.94 10.98
C ILE A 433 -1.83 -16.30 10.53
N ALA A 434 -2.90 -16.79 11.19
CA ALA A 434 -3.66 -17.94 10.72
C ALA A 434 -5.10 -17.86 11.23
N SER A 435 -6.03 -18.44 10.47
CA SER A 435 -7.43 -18.51 10.87
C SER A 435 -8.09 -19.74 10.25
N TYR A 436 -8.94 -20.39 11.04
CA TYR A 436 -9.87 -21.41 10.62
C TYR A 436 -11.28 -20.93 10.97
N SER A 437 -12.21 -21.08 10.03
CA SER A 437 -13.63 -20.86 10.28
C SER A 437 -14.45 -21.90 9.55
N ILE A 438 -15.39 -22.53 10.26
CA ILE A 438 -16.34 -23.49 9.70
C ILE A 438 -17.14 -22.89 8.54
N ASN A 439 -17.41 -21.57 8.57
CA ASN A 439 -18.18 -20.87 7.54
C ASN A 439 -17.38 -20.64 6.26
N PHE A 440 -16.05 -20.76 6.33
CA PHE A 440 -15.13 -20.64 5.21
C PHE A 440 -14.34 -21.95 4.98
N SER A 441 -14.90 -23.07 5.44
CA SER A 441 -14.37 -24.42 5.23
C SER A 441 -15.34 -25.22 4.36
N ILE A 442 -14.80 -26.01 3.43
CA ILE A 442 -15.62 -26.88 2.56
C ILE A 442 -16.23 -28.02 3.37
N ASP A 443 -15.44 -28.62 4.27
CA ASP A 443 -15.87 -29.79 5.06
C ASP A 443 -16.73 -29.42 6.27
N ARG A 444 -16.75 -28.14 6.64
CA ARG A 444 -17.56 -27.58 7.74
C ARG A 444 -17.41 -28.37 9.05
N ILE A 445 -16.18 -28.68 9.43
CA ILE A 445 -15.87 -29.44 10.63
C ILE A 445 -15.86 -28.49 11.85
N HIS A 446 -16.56 -28.85 12.92
CA HIS A 446 -16.49 -28.10 14.18
C HIS A 446 -15.14 -28.31 14.86
N VAL A 447 -14.64 -27.30 15.57
CA VAL A 447 -13.47 -27.47 16.44
C VAL A 447 -13.86 -28.41 17.59
N PRO A 448 -13.19 -29.58 17.75
CA PRO A 448 -13.53 -30.55 18.78
C PRO A 448 -13.52 -29.94 20.19
N PHE A 449 -14.56 -30.20 20.97
CA PHE A 449 -14.65 -29.79 22.38
C PHE A 449 -14.58 -31.01 23.29
N ILE A 450 -13.41 -31.28 23.86
CA ILE A 450 -13.08 -32.48 24.63
C ILE A 450 -12.67 -32.06 26.04
N ASN A 451 -13.28 -32.67 27.06
CA ASN A 451 -12.97 -32.41 28.48
C ASN A 451 -13.02 -30.91 28.86
N GLY A 452 -13.95 -30.15 28.29
CA GLY A 452 -14.11 -28.73 28.57
C GLY A 452 -13.15 -27.81 27.79
N LYS A 453 -12.40 -28.33 26.82
CA LYS A 453 -11.40 -27.59 26.04
C LYS A 453 -11.58 -27.81 24.55
N TYR A 454 -11.24 -26.79 23.75
CA TYR A 454 -11.15 -26.88 22.31
C TYR A 454 -9.79 -27.47 21.91
N GLU A 455 -9.79 -28.56 21.14
CA GLU A 455 -8.60 -29.22 20.62
C GLU A 455 -8.41 -28.96 19.12
N PHE A 456 -7.19 -28.61 18.71
CA PHE A 456 -6.84 -28.38 17.31
C PHE A 456 -5.31 -28.45 17.15
N TYR A 457 -4.85 -28.44 15.90
CA TYR A 457 -3.44 -28.51 15.54
C TYR A 457 -3.02 -27.27 14.76
N VAL A 458 -1.87 -26.70 15.09
CA VAL A 458 -1.32 -25.52 14.42
C VAL A 458 0.07 -25.82 13.91
N LYS A 459 0.36 -25.48 12.67
CA LYS A 459 1.67 -25.74 12.07
C LYS A 459 2.78 -24.98 12.81
N LYS A 460 3.91 -25.66 13.08
CA LYS A 460 5.00 -25.10 13.89
C LYS A 460 5.70 -23.93 13.23
N ASP A 461 5.82 -23.95 11.90
CA ASP A 461 6.47 -22.90 11.08
C ASP A 461 5.71 -21.55 11.08
N LEU A 462 4.51 -21.52 11.67
CA LEU A 462 3.74 -20.29 11.87
C LEU A 462 4.35 -19.37 12.94
N PHE A 463 5.12 -19.94 13.89
CA PHE A 463 5.72 -19.22 14.99
C PHE A 463 7.24 -19.05 14.75
N ASP A 464 7.78 -17.87 15.08
CA ASP A 464 9.22 -17.64 14.97
C ASP A 464 10.05 -18.40 16.03
N GLU A 465 9.39 -18.81 17.11
CA GLU A 465 10.00 -19.52 18.23
C GLU A 465 9.15 -20.73 18.65
N ASP A 466 9.79 -21.68 19.31
CA ASP A 466 9.09 -22.84 19.86
C ASP A 466 8.12 -22.42 20.97
N ILE A 467 6.86 -22.79 20.79
CA ILE A 467 5.80 -22.52 21.76
C ILE A 467 5.88 -23.56 22.87
N LYS A 468 6.38 -23.13 24.04
CA LYS A 468 6.29 -23.91 25.29
C LYS A 468 4.82 -23.94 25.72
N ARG A 469 4.22 -25.13 25.66
CA ARG A 469 2.80 -25.40 25.88
C ARG A 469 2.48 -25.66 27.35
#